data_AF-A0AAD7GP98-F1
#
_entry.id   AF-A0AAD7GP98-F1
#
_cell.length_a   1.000
_cell.length_b   1.000
_cell.length_c   1.000
_cell.angle_alpha   90.00
_cell.angle_beta   90.00
_cell.angle_gamma   90.00
#
_symmetry.space_group_name_H-M   'P 1'
#
loop_
_entity.id
_entity.type
_entity.pdbx_description
1 polymer ?
#
loop_
_entity_poly.entity_id
_entity_poly.type
_entity_poly.pdbx_seq_one_letter_code
_entity_poly.pdbx_strand_id
1 'polypeptide(L)'
;YDDWEFEMCAEMRRKGVLGVAPGEDVRPMGSDNTKAVKAWIAKRDVATATIILRLDPTQFAHIRDFEEDPVGMWERLKGTHQSSGLGGVVVMWRKFYALCKPVE
;
A
#
# COMPACT_ATOMS: atom_id res chain seq x y z
N TYR A 1 -12.54 -7.66 -1.25
CA TYR A 1 -11.67 -6.91 -0.33
C TYR A 1 -10.94 -7.99 0.48
N ASP A 2 -9.76 -7.72 1.04
CA ASP A 2 -9.36 -8.26 2.36
C ASP A 2 -8.16 -9.21 2.58
N ASP A 3 -7.59 -10.01 1.69
CA ASP A 3 -6.46 -10.87 2.18
C ASP A 3 -5.18 -10.05 2.45
N TRP A 4 -4.78 -9.22 1.47
CA TRP A 4 -3.58 -8.38 1.59
C TRP A 4 -3.73 -7.31 2.69
N GLU A 5 -4.88 -6.65 2.78
CA GLU A 5 -5.14 -5.59 3.77
C GLU A 5 -5.21 -6.17 5.18
N PHE A 6 -5.83 -7.34 5.36
CA PHE A 6 -5.90 -8.04 6.64
C PHE A 6 -4.51 -8.52 7.11
N GLU A 7 -3.72 -9.13 6.22
CA GLU A 7 -2.36 -9.56 6.54
C GLU A 7 -1.45 -8.38 6.89
N MET A 8 -1.49 -7.30 6.10
CA MET A 8 -0.73 -6.09 6.40
C MET A 8 -1.15 -5.44 7.72
N CYS A 9 -2.46 -5.34 7.99
CA CYS A 9 -2.96 -4.80 9.25
C CYS A 9 -2.49 -5.64 10.45
N ALA A 10 -2.51 -6.97 10.35
CA ALA A 10 -2.04 -7.86 11.40
C ALA A 10 -0.53 -7.68 11.67
N GLU A 11 0.26 -7.58 10.61
CA GLU A 11 1.72 -7.35 10.69
C GLU A 11 2.07 -6.00 11.30
N MET A 12 1.40 -4.93 10.87
CA MET A 12 1.62 -3.59 11.42
C MET A 12 1.17 -3.48 12.88
N ARG A 13 0.09 -4.18 13.27
CA ARG A 13 -0.33 -4.31 14.67
C ARG A 13 0.72 -5.01 15.52
N ARG A 14 1.28 -6.13 15.03
CA ARG A 14 2.38 -6.84 15.70
C ARG A 14 3.60 -5.94 15.93
N LYS A 15 3.88 -5.04 14.99
CA LYS A 15 5.01 -4.11 15.06
C LYS A 15 4.68 -2.77 15.76
N GLY A 16 3.42 -2.55 16.17
CA GLY A 16 2.99 -1.32 16.85
C GLY A 16 2.99 -0.06 15.96
N VAL A 17 2.87 -0.22 14.64
CA VAL A 17 2.95 0.89 13.66
C VAL A 17 1.67 1.07 12.84
N LEU A 18 0.58 0.36 13.20
CA LEU A 18 -0.66 0.38 12.42
C LEU A 18 -1.19 1.78 12.19
N GLY A 19 -1.10 2.69 13.16
CA GLY A 19 -1.64 4.05 13.00
C GLY A 19 -0.94 4.89 11.93
N VAL A 20 0.27 4.52 11.48
CA VAL A 20 1.04 5.35 10.56
C VAL A 20 0.59 5.22 9.11
N ALA A 21 0.31 3.99 8.64
CA ALA A 21 -0.07 3.74 7.25
C ALA A 21 -1.46 4.30 6.84
N PRO A 22 -2.53 4.22 7.65
CA PRO A 22 -3.80 4.89 7.37
C PRO A 22 -3.79 6.39 7.70
N GLY A 23 -2.66 6.94 8.18
CA GLY A 23 -2.53 8.35 8.51
C GLY A 23 -3.15 8.78 9.84
N GLU A 24 -3.48 7.84 10.74
CA GLU A 24 -4.01 8.13 12.07
C GLU A 24 -2.94 8.71 13.02
N ASP A 25 -1.69 8.26 12.88
CA ASP A 25 -0.53 8.69 13.68
C ASP A 25 0.16 9.84 12.93
N VAL A 26 -0.32 11.07 13.14
CA VAL A 26 0.14 12.28 12.45
C VAL A 26 1.51 12.74 12.96
N ARG A 27 2.35 13.28 12.06
CA ARG A 27 3.66 13.83 12.44
C ARG A 27 3.52 14.88 13.56
N PRO A 28 4.23 14.71 14.69
CA PRO A 28 4.22 15.69 15.77
C PRO A 28 4.78 17.05 15.33
N MET A 29 4.26 18.13 15.90
CA MET A 29 4.78 19.47 15.64
C MET A 29 6.16 19.66 16.31
N GLY A 30 7.14 20.12 15.55
CA GLY A 30 8.49 20.37 16.06
C GLY A 30 9.56 20.17 15.00
N SER A 31 10.82 20.37 15.38
CA SER A 31 11.96 20.05 14.52
C SER A 31 12.24 18.55 14.51
N ASP A 32 12.93 18.09 13.46
CA ASP A 32 13.35 16.69 13.30
C ASP A 32 14.25 16.18 14.44
N ASN A 33 14.80 17.10 15.23
CA ASN A 33 15.65 16.75 16.37
C ASN A 33 14.88 16.49 17.67
N THR A 34 13.59 16.79 17.71
CA THR A 34 12.77 16.51 18.89
C THR A 34 12.59 15.00 19.07
N LYS A 35 12.57 14.54 20.34
CA LYS A 35 12.39 13.12 20.67
C LYS A 35 11.10 12.56 20.06
N ALA A 36 10.03 13.36 20.05
CA ALA A 36 8.73 12.98 19.49
C ALA A 36 8.80 12.77 17.98
N VAL A 37 9.40 13.71 17.23
CA VAL A 37 9.52 13.59 15.76
C VAL A 37 10.45 12.44 15.38
N LYS A 38 11.56 12.22 16.10
CA LYS A 38 12.45 11.06 15.86
C LYS A 38 11.74 9.73 16.08
N ALA A 39 10.95 9.62 17.15
CA ALA A 39 10.17 8.41 17.42
C ALA A 39 9.11 8.17 16.34
N TRP A 40 8.47 9.24 15.85
CA TRP A 40 7.51 9.14 14.75
C TRP A 40 8.18 8.73 13.43
N ILE A 41 9.32 9.31 13.07
CA ILE A 41 10.11 8.92 11.88
C ILE A 41 10.48 7.44 11.95
N ALA A 42 10.96 6.96 13.10
CA ALA A 42 11.29 5.55 13.27
C ALA A 42 10.07 4.63 13.05
N LYS A 43 8.89 5.01 13.54
CA LYS A 43 7.65 4.26 13.26
C LYS A 43 7.25 4.32 11.79
N ARG A 44 7.40 5.49 11.15
CA ARG A 44 7.16 5.69 9.72
C ARG A 44 8.03 4.77 8.89
N ASP A 45 9.33 4.73 9.15
CA ASP A 45 10.27 3.92 8.38
C ASP A 45 9.98 2.42 8.55
N VAL A 46 9.61 1.99 9.76
CA VAL A 46 9.16 0.62 10.03
C VAL A 46 7.86 0.29 9.29
N ALA A 47 6.90 1.21 9.23
CA ALA A 47 5.66 1.03 8.47
C ALA A 47 5.96 0.91 6.97
N THR A 48 6.73 1.84 6.40
CA THR A 48 7.16 1.82 5.00
C THR A 48 7.86 0.51 4.64
N ALA A 49 8.85 0.09 5.44
CA ALA A 49 9.56 -1.17 5.21
C ALA A 49 8.64 -2.38 5.29
N THR A 50 7.65 -2.37 6.19
CA THR A 50 6.68 -3.45 6.32
C THR A 50 5.78 -3.55 5.10
N ILE A 51 5.35 -2.41 4.53
CA ILE A 51 4.60 -2.38 3.28
C ILE A 51 5.44 -2.99 2.15
N ILE A 52 6.65 -2.48 1.94
CA ILE A 52 7.52 -2.93 0.83
C ILE A 52 7.83 -4.43 0.93
N LEU A 53 8.20 -4.93 2.11
CA LEU A 53 8.59 -6.34 2.30
C LEU A 53 7.44 -7.33 2.14
N ARG A 54 6.19 -6.88 2.23
CA ARG A 54 5.00 -7.72 2.05
C ARG A 54 4.39 -7.63 0.67
N LEU A 55 4.86 -6.71 -0.16
CA LEU A 55 4.41 -6.60 -1.54
C LEU A 55 5.15 -7.58 -2.44
N ASP A 56 4.43 -8.05 -3.46
CA ASP A 56 5.06 -8.77 -4.55
C ASP A 56 5.94 -7.81 -5.38
N PRO A 57 7.13 -8.22 -5.86
CA PRO A 57 8.01 -7.36 -6.64
C PRO A 57 7.35 -6.72 -7.87
N THR A 58 6.32 -7.35 -8.45
CA THR A 58 5.55 -6.80 -9.56
C THR A 58 4.79 -5.53 -9.19
N GLN A 59 4.49 -5.33 -7.91
CA GLN A 59 3.75 -4.17 -7.40
C GLN A 59 4.66 -2.99 -7.01
N PHE A 60 5.99 -3.17 -6.99
CA PHE A 60 6.94 -2.11 -6.63
C PHE A 60 6.87 -0.91 -7.58
N ALA A 61 6.52 -1.14 -8.85
CA ALA A 61 6.32 -0.06 -9.82
C ALA A 61 5.23 0.93 -9.40
N HIS A 62 4.29 0.54 -8.54
CA HIS A 62 3.20 1.40 -8.08
C HIS A 62 3.57 2.27 -6.88
N ILE A 63 4.64 1.94 -6.15
CA ILE A 63 4.99 2.58 -4.87
C ILE A 63 6.35 3.28 -4.88
N ARG A 64 7.10 3.19 -5.99
CA ARG A 64 8.47 3.71 -6.11
C ARG A 64 8.59 5.23 -5.93
N ASP A 65 7.51 5.98 -6.10
CA ASP A 65 7.47 7.43 -5.89
C ASP A 65 7.07 7.83 -4.47
N PHE A 66 6.76 6.87 -3.59
CA PHE A 66 6.23 7.09 -2.25
C PHE A 66 7.17 6.60 -1.14
N GLU A 67 8.46 6.42 -1.43
CA GLU A 67 9.47 5.84 -0.53
C GLU A 67 9.47 6.48 0.88
N GLU A 68 9.14 7.76 1.00
CA GLU A 68 9.10 8.50 2.27
C GLU A 68 7.68 8.75 2.81
N ASP A 69 6.66 8.28 2.09
CA ASP A 69 5.23 8.51 2.36
C ASP A 69 4.45 7.17 2.43
N PRO A 70 4.42 6.53 3.62
CA PRO A 70 3.68 5.28 3.81
C PRO A 70 2.17 5.44 3.63
N VAL A 71 1.61 6.66 3.79
CA VAL A 71 0.18 6.91 3.60
C VAL A 71 -0.14 6.92 2.11
N GLY A 72 0.67 7.63 1.32
CA GLY A 72 0.58 7.59 -0.14
C GLY A 72 0.76 6.19 -0.72
N MET A 73 1.70 5.40 -0.19
CA MET A 73 1.84 3.98 -0.54
C MET A 73 0.55 3.19 -0.26
N TRP A 74 -0.01 3.33 0.94
CA TRP A 74 -1.19 2.61 1.38
C TRP A 74 -2.40 2.91 0.48
N GLU A 75 -2.69 4.18 0.23
CA GLU A 75 -3.80 4.61 -0.63
C GLU A 75 -3.62 4.15 -2.08
N ARG A 76 -2.39 4.22 -2.61
CA ARG A 76 -2.10 3.77 -3.98
C ARG A 76 -2.31 2.27 -4.13
N LEU A 77 -1.84 1.48 -3.16
CA LEU A 77 -2.03 0.03 -3.14
C LEU A 77 -3.51 -0.31 -3.01
N LYS A 78 -4.24 0.36 -2.11
CA LYS A 78 -5.67 0.20 -1.96
C LYS A 78 -6.41 0.45 -3.27
N GLY A 79 -6.08 1.53 -4.00
CA GLY A 79 -6.62 1.80 -5.32
C GLY A 79 -6.29 0.72 -6.37
N THR A 80 -5.06 0.20 -6.38
CA THR A 80 -4.65 -0.89 -7.28
C THR A 80 -5.36 -2.20 -6.96
N HIS A 81 -5.49 -2.58 -5.68
CA HIS A 81 -6.17 -3.80 -5.27
C HIS A 81 -7.70 -3.71 -5.44
N GLN A 82 -8.29 -2.53 -5.24
CA GLN A 82 -9.71 -2.29 -5.50
C GLN A 82 -10.05 -2.31 -6.99
N SER A 83 -9.19 -1.78 -7.86
CA SER A 83 -9.37 -1.84 -9.32
C SER A 83 -9.07 -3.23 -9.90
N SER A 84 -8.20 -4.00 -9.26
CA SER A 84 -7.83 -5.36 -9.69
C SER A 84 -8.78 -6.45 -9.16
N GLY A 85 -9.57 -6.18 -8.13
CA GLY A 85 -10.61 -7.09 -7.63
C GLY A 85 -11.77 -7.23 -8.62
N LEU A 86 -12.14 -8.48 -8.97
CA LEU A 86 -13.23 -8.97 -9.84
C LEU A 86 -13.51 -8.22 -11.16
N GLY A 87 -13.68 -6.90 -11.16
CA GLY A 87 -13.80 -6.04 -12.34
C GLY A 87 -12.56 -6.05 -13.23
N GLY A 88 -11.35 -6.06 -12.68
CA GLY A 88 -10.10 -6.16 -13.45
C GLY A 88 -9.99 -7.47 -14.23
N VAL A 89 -10.29 -8.59 -13.56
CA VAL A 89 -10.33 -9.93 -14.18
C VAL A 89 -11.44 -10.00 -15.24
N VAL A 90 -12.67 -9.55 -14.96
CA VAL A 90 -13.77 -9.53 -15.93
C VAL A 90 -13.47 -8.63 -17.14
N VAL A 91 -12.81 -7.49 -16.95
CA VAL A 91 -12.36 -6.61 -18.05
C VAL A 91 -11.25 -7.26 -18.86
N MET A 92 -10.30 -7.94 -18.22
CA MET A 92 -9.22 -8.66 -18.89
C MET A 92 -9.75 -9.85 -19.70
N TRP A 93 -10.71 -10.61 -19.15
CA TRP A 93 -11.43 -11.67 -19.86
C TRP A 93 -12.29 -11.12 -20.99
N ARG A 94 -13.00 -10.00 -20.82
CA ARG A 94 -13.74 -9.34 -21.91
C ARG A 94 -12.82 -8.89 -23.04
N LYS A 95 -11.66 -8.32 -22.72
CA LYS A 95 -10.64 -7.95 -23.72
C LYS A 95 -10.09 -9.18 -24.44
N PHE A 96 -9.81 -10.27 -23.71
CA PHE A 96 -9.37 -11.53 -24.29
C PHE A 96 -10.41 -12.12 -25.25
N TYR A 97 -11.69 -12.19 -24.85
CA TYR A 97 -12.77 -12.66 -25.72
C TYR A 97 -13.06 -11.74 -26.90
N ALA A 98 -12.85 -10.43 -26.77
CA ALA A 98 -12.98 -9.48 -27.89
C ALA A 98 -11.85 -9.65 -28.92
N LEU A 99 -10.64 -10.03 -28.49
CA LEU A 99 -9.51 -10.33 -29.38
C LEU A 99 -9.62 -11.70 -30.05
N CYS A 100 -10.34 -12.64 -29.44
CA CYS A 100 -10.58 -13.98 -29.97
C CYS A 100 -11.85 -14.11 -30.84
N LYS A 101 -12.60 -13.03 -31.08
CA LYS A 101 -13.66 -13.07 -32.10
C LYS A 101 -13.01 -13.07 -33.49
N PRO A 102 -13.25 -14.09 -34.33
CA PRO A 102 -12.92 -13.96 -35.74
C PRO A 102 -13.76 -12.83 -36.32
N VAL A 103 -13.09 -11.95 -37.07
CA VAL A 103 -13.77 -10.99 -37.96
C VAL A 103 -14.53 -11.82 -38.99
N GLU A 104 -15.87 -11.76 -38.93
CA GLU A 104 -16.73 -12.19 -40.04
C GLU A 104 -16.62 -11.20 -41.21
#